data_AF-A0A1B6KWV8-F1
#
_entry.id   AF-A0A1B6KWV8-F1
#
_cell.length_a   1.000
_cell.length_b   1.000
_cell.length_c   1.000
_cell.angle_alpha   90.00
_cell.angle_beta   90.00
_cell.angle_gamma   90.00
#
_symmetry.space_group_name_H-M   'P 1'
#
loop_
_entity.id
_entity.type
_entity.pdbx_description
1 polymer ?
#
loop_
_entity_poly.entity_id
_entity_poly.type
_entity_poly.pdbx_seq_one_letter_code
_entity_poly.pdbx_strand_id
1 'polypeptide(L)'
;RSDADLGDFLHHSVELRQLPPADHDHVRLQARQVFHQYLMEYALGKKFEKHLTWYLQQLEYELQPGRESAFEMIKTLINTLPADVLKEQSGFMFVTVAARLVNDDVPACRKMAADIIVQLLDKVNNNIRDSLFDIILLWIQDKKVLHRRLAVQLCGIFAGHDQAGFENRLKVVLPHVVSQIQQEVRDMKPQAGQPDRVDSKEQLRDHHLYQLLHLIIKLSTLCPNMLTDTVYMKNVQALAENAQTLLAYPHEWVRLAALQFIGRVLSVLSPREVADSANNNLDQDTVQAGYLLYNTRETLRTLTLDLCSQLTPGVELNDKLLMQTMKNLIFLAEVLQHVEDIDGETSLSLQWLVRRIRKVIHMEIVQAPSFTILRTMCYNWMAALVVKVDPNTLQPLLPLLMAPIVRELNMPEDELSSLRKVAKETANFVKKKIGTEEYNRLLNSLTTKLHVKRAERKKERAQLAVREPEKAAKRKINKQLKKKLQKKRKIEGAKTGKVKRKVKRKYNEFEIS
;
A
#
# COMPACT_ATOMS: atom_id res chain seq x y z
N ARG A 1 -0.96 43.00 44.46
CA ARG A 1 -1.81 41.93 43.89
C ARG A 1 -0.86 40.89 43.35
N SER A 2 -0.98 39.67 43.82
CA SER A 2 0.11 38.69 43.78
C SER A 2 0.28 38.12 42.37
N ASP A 3 1.48 37.70 41.99
CA ASP A 3 1.73 37.00 40.71
C ASP A 3 0.85 35.74 40.53
N ALA A 4 0.30 35.19 41.63
CA ALA A 4 -0.65 34.09 41.59
C ALA A 4 -2.00 34.51 40.96
N ASP A 5 -2.51 35.69 41.29
CA ASP A 5 -3.78 36.21 40.76
C ASP A 5 -3.72 36.46 39.25
N LEU A 6 -2.54 36.84 38.74
CA LEU A 6 -2.33 37.12 37.32
C LEU A 6 -2.27 35.84 36.47
N GLY A 7 -1.57 34.81 36.95
CA GLY A 7 -1.50 33.51 36.26
C GLY A 7 -2.88 32.84 36.12
N ASP A 8 -3.68 32.85 37.18
CA ASP A 8 -5.02 32.26 37.18
C ASP A 8 -6.00 33.07 36.31
N PHE A 9 -5.93 34.40 36.37
CA PHE A 9 -6.70 35.27 35.47
C PHE A 9 -6.36 34.99 34.00
N LEU A 10 -5.08 34.81 33.69
CA LEU A 10 -4.64 34.55 32.34
C LEU A 10 -5.08 33.17 31.84
N HIS A 11 -4.99 32.12 32.68
CA HIS A 11 -5.56 30.81 32.35
C HIS A 11 -7.04 30.91 32.02
N HIS A 12 -7.81 31.59 32.89
CA HIS A 12 -9.24 31.80 32.68
C HIS A 12 -9.52 32.58 31.39
N SER A 13 -8.67 33.57 31.06
CA SER A 13 -8.78 34.32 29.81
C SER A 13 -8.57 33.42 28.59
N VAL A 14 -7.64 32.46 28.66
CA VAL A 14 -7.37 31.52 27.57
C VAL A 14 -8.50 30.50 27.46
N GLU A 15 -8.98 29.93 28.57
CA GLU A 15 -10.12 29.00 28.64
C GLU A 15 -11.41 29.59 28.04
N LEU A 16 -11.78 30.81 28.45
CA LEU A 16 -12.97 31.49 27.92
C LEU A 16 -12.89 31.74 26.41
N ARG A 17 -11.66 31.85 25.87
CA ARG A 17 -11.41 32.11 24.45
C ARG A 17 -11.27 30.83 23.63
N GLN A 18 -11.36 29.65 24.24
CA GLN A 18 -11.43 28.35 23.56
C GLN A 18 -12.87 27.95 23.16
N LEU A 19 -13.88 28.78 23.47
CA LEU A 19 -15.31 28.58 23.13
C LEU A 19 -15.68 29.17 21.73
N PRO A 20 -16.69 28.63 21.01
CA PRO A 20 -17.12 29.15 19.69
C PRO A 20 -18.08 30.37 19.79
N PRO A 21 -18.24 31.23 18.73
CA PRO A 21 -17.98 30.98 17.30
C PRO A 21 -16.82 31.80 16.67
N ALA A 22 -16.62 31.58 15.36
CA ALA A 22 -15.45 31.84 14.49
C ALA A 22 -14.79 33.24 14.48
N ASP A 23 -15.27 34.24 15.22
CA ASP A 23 -14.74 35.62 15.21
C ASP A 23 -13.60 35.87 16.22
N HIS A 24 -13.13 34.82 16.90
CA HIS A 24 -12.17 34.93 18.00
C HIS A 24 -10.76 34.41 17.70
N ASP A 25 -10.40 34.09 16.45
CA ASP A 25 -9.04 33.66 16.09
C ASP A 25 -8.00 34.70 16.51
N HIS A 26 -8.28 35.98 16.24
CA HIS A 26 -7.43 37.09 16.67
C HIS A 26 -7.36 37.20 18.21
N VAL A 27 -8.46 36.91 18.90
CA VAL A 27 -8.55 36.99 20.37
C VAL A 27 -7.76 35.85 21.03
N ARG A 28 -7.78 34.65 20.44
CA ARG A 28 -6.95 33.50 20.86
C ARG A 28 -5.47 33.77 20.62
N LEU A 29 -5.13 34.31 19.44
CA LEU A 29 -3.77 34.71 19.12
C LEU A 29 -3.25 35.74 20.13
N GLN A 30 -4.00 36.81 20.38
CA GLN A 30 -3.63 37.84 21.36
C GLN A 30 -3.50 37.27 22.78
N ALA A 31 -4.42 36.39 23.20
CA ALA A 31 -4.34 35.74 24.52
C ALA A 31 -3.03 34.96 24.68
N ARG A 32 -2.66 34.17 23.67
CA ARG A 32 -1.39 33.43 23.68
C ARG A 32 -0.18 34.33 23.65
N GLN A 33 -0.21 35.43 22.88
CA GLN A 33 0.89 36.39 22.84
C GLN A 33 1.11 37.04 24.21
N VAL A 34 0.05 37.50 24.86
CA VAL A 34 0.12 38.06 26.22
C VAL A 34 0.59 37.02 27.22
N PHE A 35 0.09 35.80 27.15
CA PHE A 35 0.53 34.73 28.05
C PHE A 35 1.98 34.32 27.81
N HIS A 36 2.40 34.24 26.55
CA HIS A 36 3.77 33.95 26.17
C HIS A 36 4.71 35.02 26.70
N GLN A 37 4.35 36.29 26.54
CA GLN A 37 5.11 37.40 27.12
C GLN A 37 5.23 37.27 28.64
N TYR A 38 4.12 36.97 29.33
CA TYR A 38 4.14 36.71 30.78
C TYR A 38 5.09 35.56 31.15
N LEU A 39 5.09 34.46 30.39
CA LEU A 39 5.99 33.33 30.64
C LEU A 39 7.47 33.65 30.40
N MET A 40 7.78 34.55 29.46
CA MET A 40 9.16 34.89 29.11
C MET A 40 9.75 36.02 29.97
N GLU A 41 8.94 37.00 30.39
CA GLU A 41 9.41 38.21 31.07
C GLU A 41 9.39 38.10 32.60
N TYR A 42 8.57 37.19 33.17
CA TYR A 42 8.42 37.06 34.62
C TYR A 42 9.27 35.92 35.20
N ALA A 43 9.85 36.14 36.38
CA ALA A 43 10.64 35.14 37.10
C ALA A 43 9.75 34.11 37.82
N LEU A 44 9.18 33.18 37.06
CA LEU A 44 8.13 32.26 37.55
C LEU A 44 8.66 31.08 38.39
N GLY A 45 9.93 30.70 38.23
CA GLY A 45 10.50 29.51 38.87
C GLY A 45 9.63 28.27 38.66
N LYS A 46 9.29 27.55 39.74
CA LYS A 46 8.42 26.36 39.69
C LYS A 46 6.99 26.62 39.17
N LYS A 47 6.53 27.88 39.14
CA LYS A 47 5.20 28.20 38.56
C LYS A 47 5.20 28.02 37.05
N PHE A 48 6.34 28.17 36.38
CA PHE A 48 6.45 27.92 34.94
C PHE A 48 5.99 26.50 34.57
N GLU A 49 6.44 25.49 35.32
CA GLU A 49 6.06 24.09 35.09
C GLU A 49 4.56 23.86 35.23
N LYS A 50 3.90 24.55 36.18
CA LYS A 50 2.44 24.48 36.33
C LYS A 50 1.73 25.03 35.09
N HIS A 51 2.16 26.17 34.58
CA HIS A 51 1.58 26.77 33.38
C HIS A 51 1.84 25.93 32.13
N LEU A 52 3.05 25.39 31.98
CA LEU A 52 3.36 24.45 30.90
C LEU A 52 2.49 23.19 30.97
N THR A 53 2.37 22.60 32.15
CA THR A 53 1.51 21.42 32.39
C THR A 53 0.06 21.71 32.02
N TRP A 54 -0.46 22.88 32.39
CA TRP A 54 -1.81 23.29 32.02
C TRP A 54 -1.98 23.35 30.49
N TYR A 55 -1.07 23.97 29.74
CA TYR A 55 -1.16 23.99 28.27
C TYR A 55 -1.07 22.61 27.64
N LEU A 56 -0.24 21.73 28.20
CA LEU A 56 -0.13 20.35 27.74
C LEU A 56 -1.42 19.54 28.02
N GLN A 57 -2.11 19.79 29.12
CA GLN A 57 -3.43 19.22 29.41
C GLN A 57 -4.50 19.73 28.44
N GLN A 58 -4.41 20.98 27.98
CA GLN A 58 -5.34 21.53 26.97
C GLN A 58 -5.23 20.84 25.60
N LEU A 59 -4.22 20.00 25.36
CA LEU A 59 -4.19 19.12 24.20
C LEU A 59 -5.30 18.06 24.22
N GLU A 60 -5.94 17.81 25.36
CA GLU A 60 -7.08 16.89 25.51
C GLU A 60 -8.41 17.62 25.52
N TYR A 61 -8.41 18.93 25.27
CA TYR A 61 -9.62 19.73 25.33
C TYR A 61 -10.67 19.24 24.31
N GLU A 62 -11.93 19.28 24.71
CA GLU A 62 -13.04 18.71 23.94
C GLU A 62 -13.19 19.36 22.55
N LEU A 63 -12.99 20.68 22.47
CA LEU A 63 -13.15 21.43 21.23
C LEU A 63 -11.83 21.54 20.44
N GLN A 64 -11.90 21.22 19.14
CA GLN A 64 -10.75 21.30 18.22
C GLN A 64 -10.03 22.68 18.25
N PRO A 65 -10.71 23.84 18.17
CA PRO A 65 -10.02 25.13 18.19
C PRO A 65 -9.21 25.39 19.48
N GLY A 66 -9.65 24.83 20.61
CA GLY A 66 -8.91 24.88 21.87
C GLY A 66 -7.63 24.06 21.82
N ARG A 67 -7.71 22.82 21.30
CA ARG A 67 -6.55 21.96 21.08
C ARG A 67 -5.54 22.59 20.11
N GLU A 68 -6.02 23.11 18.99
CA GLU A 68 -5.20 23.84 18.01
C GLU A 68 -4.50 25.02 18.67
N SER A 69 -5.23 25.81 19.47
CA SER A 69 -4.65 26.95 20.20
C SER A 69 -3.50 26.53 21.12
N ALA A 70 -3.69 25.44 21.88
CA ALA A 70 -2.68 24.87 22.75
C ALA A 70 -1.45 24.35 21.96
N PHE A 71 -1.66 23.69 20.82
CA PHE A 71 -0.56 23.27 19.95
C PHE A 71 0.29 24.45 19.47
N GLU A 72 -0.28 25.56 18.99
CA GLU A 72 0.56 26.68 18.54
C GLU A 72 1.22 27.42 19.71
N MET A 73 0.64 27.39 20.92
CA MET A 73 1.34 27.88 22.12
C MET A 73 2.56 27.01 22.43
N ILE A 74 2.42 25.69 22.46
CA ILE A 74 3.53 24.75 22.72
C ILE A 74 4.62 24.92 21.65
N LYS A 75 4.21 25.06 20.39
CA LYS A 75 5.12 25.39 19.28
C LYS A 75 5.89 26.68 19.54
N THR A 76 5.23 27.73 20.01
CA THR A 76 5.86 29.01 20.33
C THR A 76 6.86 28.85 21.47
N LEU A 77 6.50 28.11 22.52
CA LEU A 77 7.37 27.83 23.66
C LEU A 77 8.64 27.07 23.26
N ILE A 78 8.53 26.01 22.46
CA ILE A 78 9.70 25.26 21.96
C ILE A 78 10.69 26.17 21.21
N ASN A 79 10.18 27.18 20.51
CA ASN A 79 11.01 28.09 19.73
C ASN A 79 11.64 29.23 20.53
N THR A 80 11.12 29.52 21.73
CA THR A 80 11.48 30.73 22.50
C THR A 80 12.09 30.43 23.87
N LEU A 81 11.91 29.22 24.41
CA LEU A 81 12.47 28.85 25.71
C LEU A 81 14.00 28.80 25.69
N PRO A 82 14.67 29.17 26.79
CA PRO A 82 16.10 28.96 26.97
C PRO A 82 16.47 27.48 26.83
N ALA A 83 17.65 27.19 26.29
CA ALA A 83 18.08 25.82 25.98
C ALA A 83 18.09 24.88 27.20
N ASP A 84 18.48 25.38 28.38
CA ASP A 84 18.50 24.59 29.62
C ASP A 84 17.10 24.20 30.09
N VAL A 85 16.16 25.14 30.03
CA VAL A 85 14.75 24.90 30.38
C VAL A 85 14.10 23.96 29.36
N LEU A 86 14.37 24.17 28.06
CA LEU A 86 13.87 23.29 27.01
C LEU A 86 14.40 21.86 27.18
N LYS A 87 15.67 21.70 27.55
CA LYS A 87 16.28 20.41 27.84
C LYS A 87 15.61 19.70 29.02
N GLU A 88 15.30 20.43 30.09
CA GLU A 88 14.63 19.86 31.27
C GLU A 88 13.21 19.40 30.94
N GLN A 89 12.49 20.19 30.13
CA GLN A 89 11.07 19.96 29.82
C GLN A 89 10.83 19.10 28.57
N SER A 90 11.86 18.82 27.76
CA SER A 90 11.72 18.16 26.46
C SER A 90 11.06 16.78 26.55
N GLY A 91 11.41 15.99 27.57
CA GLY A 91 10.82 14.67 27.78
C GLY A 91 9.32 14.72 28.04
N PHE A 92 8.89 15.65 28.92
CA PHE A 92 7.49 15.83 29.25
C PHE A 92 6.66 16.38 28.08
N MET A 93 7.19 17.39 27.37
CA MET A 93 6.57 17.90 26.15
C MET A 93 6.46 16.81 25.09
N PHE A 94 7.53 16.06 24.86
CA PHE A 94 7.57 14.98 23.87
C PHE A 94 6.50 13.93 24.13
N VAL A 95 6.45 13.36 25.34
CA VAL A 95 5.49 12.29 25.69
C VAL A 95 4.04 12.78 25.57
N THR A 96 3.76 13.99 26.05
CA THR A 96 2.39 14.52 26.08
C THR A 96 1.89 14.89 24.68
N VAL A 97 2.74 15.49 23.84
CA VAL A 97 2.40 15.78 22.43
C VAL A 97 2.33 14.48 21.63
N ALA A 98 3.24 13.54 21.84
CA ALA A 98 3.26 12.24 21.15
C ALA A 98 1.95 11.46 21.37
N ALA A 99 1.40 11.47 22.59
CA ALA A 99 0.13 10.80 22.88
C ALA A 99 -1.01 11.24 21.94
N ARG A 100 -0.98 12.48 21.44
CA ARG A 100 -1.99 13.00 20.50
C ARG A 100 -1.92 12.38 19.10
N LEU A 101 -0.79 11.81 18.69
CA LEU A 101 -0.64 11.15 17.39
C LEU A 101 -1.59 9.95 17.21
N VAL A 102 -1.93 9.26 18.30
CA VAL A 102 -2.81 8.08 18.27
C VAL A 102 -4.16 8.32 18.93
N ASN A 103 -4.26 9.28 19.84
CA ASN A 103 -5.47 9.51 20.64
C ASN A 103 -6.35 10.68 20.13
N ASP A 104 -5.84 11.58 19.29
CA ASP A 104 -6.68 12.66 18.73
C ASP A 104 -7.48 12.14 17.53
N ASP A 105 -8.78 12.45 17.51
CA ASP A 105 -9.73 12.05 16.48
C ASP A 105 -9.59 12.88 15.20
N VAL A 106 -9.11 14.13 15.31
CA VAL A 106 -8.97 15.08 14.20
C VAL A 106 -7.62 14.93 13.48
N PRO A 107 -7.59 14.64 12.16
CA PRO A 107 -6.33 14.53 11.40
C PRO A 107 -5.45 15.78 11.43
N ALA A 108 -6.05 16.98 11.47
CA ALA A 108 -5.32 18.25 11.54
C ALA A 108 -4.52 18.37 12.84
N CYS A 109 -5.14 18.08 13.99
CA CYS A 109 -4.48 18.06 15.30
C CYS A 109 -3.33 17.04 15.35
N ARG A 110 -3.53 15.82 14.82
CA ARG A 110 -2.45 14.83 14.72
C ARG A 110 -1.27 15.33 13.88
N LYS A 111 -1.54 16.08 12.82
CA LYS A 111 -0.50 16.71 12.01
C LYS A 111 0.26 17.78 12.80
N MET A 112 -0.45 18.66 13.52
CA MET A 112 0.19 19.66 14.39
C MET A 112 1.08 19.02 15.45
N ALA A 113 0.63 17.93 16.08
CA ALA A 113 1.43 17.17 17.03
C ALA A 113 2.72 16.64 16.39
N ALA A 114 2.65 16.07 15.18
CA ALA A 114 3.83 15.61 14.45
C ALA A 114 4.79 16.77 14.11
N ASP A 115 4.26 17.90 13.64
CA ASP A 115 5.06 19.10 13.29
C ASP A 115 5.74 19.72 14.52
N ILE A 116 5.11 19.63 15.70
CA ILE A 116 5.69 20.08 16.98
C ILE A 116 6.81 19.15 17.43
N ILE A 117 6.63 17.84 17.29
CA ILE A 117 7.68 16.87 17.60
C ILE A 117 8.90 17.12 16.72
N VAL A 118 8.72 17.31 15.41
CA VAL A 118 9.83 17.64 14.50
C VAL A 118 10.56 18.92 14.96
N GLN A 119 9.83 19.98 15.28
CA GLN A 119 10.43 21.23 15.77
C GLN A 119 11.16 21.06 17.10
N LEU A 120 10.65 20.21 18.00
CA LEU A 120 11.36 19.89 19.24
C LEU A 120 12.70 19.20 18.91
N LEU A 121 12.71 18.25 17.97
CA LEU A 121 13.92 17.56 17.53
C LEU A 121 14.94 18.53 16.88
N ASP A 122 14.47 19.51 16.11
CA ASP A 122 15.32 20.56 15.52
C ASP A 122 16.02 21.42 16.58
N LYS A 123 15.37 21.63 17.74
CA LYS A 123 15.86 22.52 18.81
C LYS A 123 16.75 21.82 19.82
N VAL A 124 16.66 20.49 19.94
CA VAL A 124 17.44 19.74 20.93
C VAL A 124 18.71 19.13 20.34
N ASN A 125 19.75 19.01 21.17
CA ASN A 125 21.00 18.37 20.77
C ASN A 125 20.85 16.84 20.63
N ASN A 126 21.87 16.18 20.06
CA ASN A 126 21.83 14.74 19.79
C ASN A 126 21.59 13.91 21.06
N ASN A 127 22.23 14.26 22.19
CA ASN A 127 22.09 13.50 23.44
C ASN A 127 20.62 13.48 23.94
N ILE A 128 19.94 14.63 23.85
CA ILE A 128 18.51 14.71 24.20
C ILE A 128 17.68 13.93 23.18
N ARG A 129 17.97 14.05 21.87
CA ARG A 129 17.28 13.26 20.84
C ARG A 129 17.41 11.76 21.08
N ASP A 130 18.58 11.29 21.49
CA ASP A 130 18.82 9.89 21.86
C ASP A 130 17.99 9.49 23.08
N SER A 131 17.97 10.34 24.13
CA SER A 131 17.15 10.10 25.31
C SER A 131 15.64 10.07 25.00
N LEU A 132 15.16 10.90 24.07
CA LEU A 132 13.78 10.87 23.59
C LEU A 132 13.49 9.61 22.76
N PHE A 133 14.48 9.14 21.98
CA PHE A 133 14.36 7.91 21.22
C PHE A 133 14.34 6.66 22.10
N ASP A 134 15.04 6.68 23.24
CA ASP A 134 15.00 5.58 24.22
C ASP A 134 13.58 5.33 24.76
N ILE A 135 12.77 6.38 24.89
CA ILE A 135 11.33 6.27 25.23
C ILE A 135 10.59 5.47 24.15
N ILE A 136 10.90 5.71 22.88
CA ILE A 136 10.32 4.97 21.75
C ILE A 136 10.74 3.50 21.80
N LEU A 137 12.00 3.22 22.09
CA LEU A 137 12.52 1.86 22.24
C LEU A 137 11.88 1.10 23.41
N LEU A 138 11.45 1.80 24.46
CA LEU A 138 10.65 1.21 25.54
C LEU A 138 9.25 0.85 25.03
N TRP A 139 8.56 1.79 24.37
CA TRP A 139 7.18 1.59 23.91
C TRP A 139 7.03 0.59 22.77
N ILE A 140 8.03 0.44 21.89
CA ILE A 140 7.98 -0.55 20.81
C ILE A 140 7.99 -2.00 21.34
N GLN A 141 8.47 -2.20 22.56
CA GLN A 141 8.51 -3.49 23.26
C GLN A 141 7.32 -3.73 24.20
N ASP A 142 6.42 -2.75 24.33
CA ASP A 142 5.30 -2.83 25.28
C ASP A 142 4.27 -3.91 24.87
N LYS A 143 3.57 -4.47 25.86
CA LYS A 143 2.48 -5.43 25.65
C LYS A 143 1.25 -4.78 25.00
N LYS A 144 1.03 -3.48 25.23
CA LYS A 144 -0.13 -2.76 24.68
C LYS A 144 0.12 -2.35 23.23
N VAL A 145 -0.75 -2.82 22.33
CA VAL A 145 -0.69 -2.49 20.89
C VAL A 145 -0.72 -0.98 20.63
N LEU A 146 -1.45 -0.20 21.45
CA LEU A 146 -1.49 1.26 21.33
C LEU A 146 -0.11 1.90 21.55
N HIS A 147 0.67 1.42 22.53
CA HIS A 147 2.01 1.92 22.80
C HIS A 147 2.95 1.57 21.64
N ARG A 148 2.90 0.32 21.16
CA ARG A 148 3.69 -0.11 19.99
C ARG A 148 3.34 0.69 18.74
N ARG A 149 2.05 0.97 18.51
CA ARG A 149 1.59 1.79 17.38
C ARG A 149 2.10 3.22 17.47
N LEU A 150 2.05 3.83 18.65
CA LEU A 150 2.62 5.16 18.90
C LEU A 150 4.13 5.15 18.62
N ALA A 151 4.85 4.15 19.15
CA ALA A 151 6.28 4.00 18.93
C ALA A 151 6.65 3.89 17.45
N VAL A 152 5.90 3.11 16.67
CA VAL A 152 6.11 2.95 15.22
C VAL A 152 5.90 4.28 14.48
N GLN A 153 4.88 5.06 14.84
CA GLN A 153 4.66 6.39 14.25
C GLN A 153 5.78 7.36 14.58
N LEU A 154 6.24 7.38 15.84
CA LEU A 154 7.36 8.21 16.28
C LEU A 154 8.68 7.80 15.63
N CYS A 155 8.97 6.50 15.51
CA CYS A 155 10.09 6.00 14.70
C CYS A 155 10.03 6.56 13.28
N GLY A 156 8.84 6.60 12.68
CA GLY A 156 8.64 7.20 11.37
C GLY A 156 8.95 8.70 11.34
N ILE A 157 8.59 9.45 12.40
CA ILE A 157 8.91 10.89 12.52
C ILE A 157 10.42 11.09 12.66
N PHE A 158 11.09 10.36 13.56
CA PHE A 158 12.54 10.41 13.74
C PHE A 158 13.29 10.05 12.45
N ALA A 159 12.87 9.00 11.75
CA ALA A 159 13.47 8.65 10.46
C ALA A 159 13.30 9.77 9.43
N GLY A 160 12.15 10.46 9.43
CA GLY A 160 11.91 11.62 8.58
C GLY A 160 12.71 12.87 8.96
N HIS A 161 13.08 13.02 10.23
CA HIS A 161 13.92 14.12 10.69
C HIS A 161 15.41 13.83 10.44
N ASP A 162 15.89 12.67 10.91
CA ASP A 162 17.30 12.27 10.84
C ASP A 162 17.72 11.84 9.42
N GLN A 163 16.76 11.48 8.55
CA GLN A 163 17.00 11.03 7.17
C GLN A 163 18.03 9.89 7.12
N ALA A 164 19.09 10.01 6.32
CA ALA A 164 20.17 9.03 6.26
C ALA A 164 20.87 8.80 7.62
N GLY A 165 20.88 9.80 8.52
CA GLY A 165 21.44 9.67 9.87
C GLY A 165 20.71 8.66 10.76
N PHE A 166 19.48 8.27 10.41
CA PHE A 166 18.72 7.25 11.12
C PHE A 166 19.30 5.84 10.97
N GLU A 167 20.20 5.62 10.01
CA GLU A 167 20.81 4.31 9.72
C GLU A 167 21.45 3.66 10.97
N ASN A 168 22.06 4.46 11.84
CA ASN A 168 22.65 4.02 13.10
C ASN A 168 21.64 3.34 14.03
N ARG A 169 20.35 3.72 13.96
CA ARG A 169 19.27 3.16 14.79
C ARG A 169 18.65 1.91 14.18
N LEU A 170 18.87 1.62 12.88
CA LEU A 170 18.24 0.48 12.19
C LEU A 170 18.59 -0.87 12.82
N LYS A 171 19.84 -1.03 13.30
CA LYS A 171 20.31 -2.27 13.94
C LYS A 171 19.46 -2.63 15.17
N VAL A 172 18.96 -1.63 15.88
CA VAL A 172 18.10 -1.81 17.05
C VAL A 172 16.63 -1.88 16.64
N VAL A 173 16.17 -1.03 15.73
CA VAL A 173 14.74 -0.94 15.36
C VAL A 173 14.25 -2.14 14.55
N LEU A 174 15.01 -2.60 13.56
CA LEU A 174 14.56 -3.64 12.63
C LEU A 174 14.22 -4.98 13.30
N PRO A 175 15.01 -5.51 14.25
CA PRO A 175 14.64 -6.73 14.98
C PRO A 175 13.27 -6.63 15.67
N HIS A 176 12.94 -5.48 16.26
CA HIS A 176 11.64 -5.26 16.92
C HIS A 176 10.48 -5.19 15.92
N VAL A 177 10.70 -4.60 14.76
CA VAL A 177 9.69 -4.55 13.69
C VAL A 177 9.45 -5.94 13.10
N VAL A 178 10.54 -6.70 12.85
CA VAL A 178 10.46 -8.09 12.39
C VAL A 178 9.67 -8.96 13.37
N SER A 179 10.02 -8.91 14.66
CA SER A 179 9.37 -9.76 15.67
C SER A 179 7.88 -9.47 15.81
N GLN A 180 7.47 -8.21 15.74
CA GLN A 180 6.06 -7.82 15.78
C GLN A 180 5.28 -8.28 14.56
N ILE A 181 5.82 -8.08 13.34
CA ILE A 181 5.16 -8.55 12.13
C ILE A 181 5.04 -10.08 12.15
N GLN A 182 6.11 -10.79 12.53
CA GLN A 182 6.09 -12.25 12.66
C GLN A 182 5.05 -12.73 13.67
N GLN A 183 4.90 -12.04 14.79
CA GLN A 183 3.88 -12.38 15.78
C GLN A 183 2.46 -12.21 15.19
N GLU A 184 2.19 -11.08 14.52
CA GLU A 184 0.90 -10.85 13.89
C GLU A 184 0.58 -11.88 12.78
N VAL A 185 1.59 -12.29 12.01
CA VAL A 185 1.47 -13.34 10.99
C VAL A 185 1.19 -14.70 11.61
N ARG A 186 1.85 -15.08 12.72
CA ARG A 186 1.56 -16.34 13.43
C ARG A 186 0.15 -16.38 14.01
N ASP A 187 -0.33 -15.24 14.49
CA ASP A 187 -1.67 -15.08 15.06
C ASP A 187 -2.76 -14.93 13.98
N MET A 188 -2.39 -14.96 12.69
CA MET A 188 -3.32 -14.93 11.58
C MET A 188 -4.08 -16.26 11.51
N LYS A 189 -5.37 -16.23 11.86
CA LYS A 189 -6.23 -17.41 11.69
C LYS A 189 -6.68 -17.53 10.24
N PRO A 190 -6.65 -18.72 9.61
CA PRO A 190 -7.34 -18.94 8.36
C PRO A 190 -8.84 -18.70 8.59
N GLN A 191 -9.42 -17.74 7.88
CA GLN A 191 -10.85 -17.41 8.04
C GLN A 191 -11.72 -18.54 7.47
N ALA A 192 -12.11 -19.47 8.33
CA ALA A 192 -13.25 -20.36 8.11
C ALA A 192 -14.53 -19.65 8.60
N GLY A 193 -15.13 -18.83 7.74
CA GLY A 193 -16.54 -18.44 7.82
C GLY A 193 -16.98 -17.51 8.97
N GLN A 194 -17.28 -16.26 8.61
CA GLN A 194 -18.53 -15.49 8.85
C GLN A 194 -18.18 -14.01 8.67
N PRO A 195 -18.76 -13.31 7.67
CA PRO A 195 -18.77 -11.86 7.69
C PRO A 195 -19.83 -11.44 8.71
N ASP A 196 -19.52 -10.43 9.52
CA ASP A 196 -20.46 -9.58 10.30
C ASP A 196 -20.13 -9.51 11.79
N ARG A 197 -18.95 -8.96 12.10
CA ARG A 197 -18.67 -7.98 13.16
C ARG A 197 -17.16 -7.71 13.12
N VAL A 198 -16.76 -6.54 12.62
CA VAL A 198 -15.36 -6.11 12.74
C VAL A 198 -15.14 -5.81 14.23
N ASP A 199 -14.43 -6.69 14.93
CA ASP A 199 -14.07 -6.44 16.34
C ASP A 199 -13.15 -5.21 16.39
N SER A 200 -13.38 -4.31 17.34
CA SER A 200 -12.49 -3.16 17.60
C SER A 200 -11.03 -3.60 17.78
N LYS A 201 -10.80 -4.82 18.28
CA LYS A 201 -9.46 -5.43 18.36
C LYS A 201 -8.87 -5.77 16.99
N GLU A 202 -9.68 -6.29 16.05
CA GLU A 202 -9.23 -6.55 14.67
C GLU A 202 -8.86 -5.25 13.97
N GLN A 203 -9.66 -4.20 14.14
CA GLN A 203 -9.30 -2.88 13.60
C GLN A 203 -7.98 -2.39 14.17
N LEU A 204 -7.77 -2.50 15.49
CA LEU A 204 -6.52 -2.06 16.11
C LEU A 204 -5.30 -2.81 15.57
N ARG A 205 -5.44 -4.13 15.33
CA ARG A 205 -4.39 -4.97 14.72
C ARG A 205 -4.11 -4.56 13.27
N ASP A 206 -5.15 -4.36 12.47
CA ASP A 206 -5.02 -3.91 11.07
C ASP A 206 -4.28 -2.58 10.99
N HIS A 207 -4.63 -1.63 11.85
CA HIS A 207 -3.96 -0.32 11.92
C HIS A 207 -2.51 -0.45 12.35
N HIS A 208 -2.21 -1.25 13.38
CA HIS A 208 -0.84 -1.47 13.84
C HIS A 208 0.04 -2.10 12.76
N LEU A 209 -0.46 -3.16 12.13
CA LEU A 209 0.25 -3.86 11.06
C LEU A 209 0.48 -2.96 9.84
N TYR A 210 -0.52 -2.17 9.46
CA TYR A 210 -0.36 -1.17 8.40
C TYR A 210 0.73 -0.15 8.74
N GLN A 211 0.79 0.34 9.99
CA GLN A 211 1.84 1.28 10.43
C GLN A 211 3.23 0.66 10.41
N LEU A 212 3.37 -0.61 10.83
CA LEU A 212 4.64 -1.35 10.74
C LEU A 212 5.12 -1.47 9.29
N LEU A 213 4.23 -1.87 8.37
CA LEU A 213 4.54 -1.96 6.95
C LEU A 213 4.87 -0.59 6.34
N HIS A 214 4.16 0.46 6.75
CA HIS A 214 4.45 1.81 6.29
C HIS A 214 5.81 2.31 6.81
N LEU A 215 6.17 1.96 8.05
CA LEU A 215 7.49 2.27 8.62
C LEU A 215 8.60 1.61 7.79
N ILE A 216 8.53 0.31 7.47
CA ILE A 216 9.59 -0.35 6.68
C ILE A 216 9.69 0.19 5.24
N ILE A 217 8.59 0.62 4.62
CA ILE A 217 8.60 1.33 3.34
C ILE A 217 9.30 2.69 3.49
N LYS A 218 9.02 3.41 4.58
CA LYS A 218 9.65 4.70 4.86
C LYS A 218 11.14 4.53 5.11
N LEU A 219 11.54 3.57 5.95
CA LEU A 219 12.94 3.26 6.25
C LEU A 219 13.71 2.83 5.00
N SER A 220 13.17 1.94 4.16
CA SER A 220 13.82 1.59 2.89
C SER A 220 13.99 2.76 1.92
N THR A 221 13.16 3.80 2.04
CA THR A 221 13.26 5.00 1.19
C THR A 221 14.29 5.99 1.73
N LEU A 222 14.34 6.18 3.06
CA LEU A 222 15.21 7.17 3.70
C LEU A 222 16.62 6.63 3.99
N CYS A 223 16.74 5.32 4.17
CA CYS A 223 17.99 4.60 4.42
C CYS A 223 18.12 3.46 3.39
N PRO A 224 18.51 3.73 2.13
CA PRO A 224 18.57 2.72 1.07
C PRO A 224 19.50 1.54 1.38
N ASN A 225 20.57 1.79 2.14
CA ASN A 225 21.51 0.78 2.63
C ASN A 225 20.84 -0.33 3.44
N MET A 226 19.65 -0.07 4.02
CA MET A 226 18.84 -1.08 4.67
C MET A 226 18.59 -2.30 3.76
N LEU A 227 18.46 -2.09 2.45
CA LEU A 227 18.16 -3.15 1.48
C LEU A 227 19.39 -3.80 0.86
N THR A 228 20.56 -3.15 0.91
CA THR A 228 21.77 -3.60 0.22
C THR A 228 22.87 -4.09 1.16
N ASP A 229 22.91 -3.60 2.41
CA ASP A 229 23.92 -4.01 3.39
C ASP A 229 23.61 -5.41 3.94
N THR A 230 24.63 -6.27 3.87
CA THR A 230 24.67 -7.63 4.43
C THR A 230 24.25 -7.70 5.90
N VAL A 231 24.48 -6.64 6.69
CA VAL A 231 24.10 -6.58 8.11
C VAL A 231 22.59 -6.70 8.29
N TYR A 232 21.80 -6.13 7.38
CA TYR A 232 20.33 -6.13 7.47
C TYR A 232 19.66 -7.22 6.64
N MET A 233 20.44 -7.93 5.80
CA MET A 233 19.94 -8.91 4.84
C MET A 233 19.00 -9.95 5.45
N LYS A 234 19.33 -10.50 6.63
CA LYS A 234 18.44 -11.45 7.34
C LYS A 234 17.13 -10.82 7.79
N ASN A 235 17.17 -9.58 8.28
CA ASN A 235 15.96 -8.85 8.66
C ASN A 235 15.11 -8.54 7.43
N VAL A 236 15.70 -8.06 6.33
CA VAL A 236 14.99 -7.76 5.08
C VAL A 236 14.35 -9.02 4.50
N GLN A 237 15.09 -10.15 4.48
CA GLN A 237 14.55 -11.43 4.06
C GLN A 237 13.32 -11.82 4.88
N ALA A 238 13.43 -11.80 6.22
CA ALA A 238 12.31 -12.10 7.09
C ALA A 238 11.13 -11.13 6.87
N LEU A 239 11.37 -9.83 6.72
CA LEU A 239 10.31 -8.86 6.44
C LEU A 239 9.61 -9.16 5.10
N ALA A 240 10.35 -9.53 4.07
CA ALA A 240 9.80 -9.82 2.75
C ALA A 240 8.97 -11.11 2.74
N GLU A 241 9.43 -12.17 3.40
CA GLU A 241 8.69 -13.43 3.59
C GLU A 241 7.38 -13.20 4.36
N ASN A 242 7.44 -12.42 5.45
CA ASN A 242 6.23 -12.07 6.21
C ASN A 242 5.30 -11.16 5.39
N ALA A 243 5.83 -10.19 4.65
CA ALA A 243 5.03 -9.35 3.75
C ALA A 243 4.34 -10.20 2.67
N GLN A 244 5.01 -11.22 2.12
CA GLN A 244 4.39 -12.15 1.18
C GLN A 244 3.22 -12.91 1.83
N THR A 245 3.40 -13.38 3.05
CA THR A 245 2.31 -14.06 3.80
C THR A 245 1.11 -13.11 4.02
N LEU A 246 1.38 -11.84 4.29
CA LEU A 246 0.36 -10.80 4.45
C LEU A 246 -0.40 -10.44 3.16
N LEU A 247 -0.01 -10.98 1.99
CA LEU A 247 -0.83 -10.86 0.78
C LEU A 247 -2.17 -11.60 0.90
N ALA A 248 -2.28 -12.59 1.78
CA ALA A 248 -3.53 -13.25 2.11
C ALA A 248 -4.38 -12.50 3.15
N TYR A 249 -3.88 -11.37 3.68
CA TYR A 249 -4.53 -10.66 4.78
C TYR A 249 -5.87 -10.01 4.35
N PRO A 250 -6.94 -10.04 5.18
CA PRO A 250 -8.26 -9.54 4.76
C PRO A 250 -8.25 -8.07 4.35
N HIS A 251 -7.55 -7.23 5.13
CA HIS A 251 -7.55 -5.80 4.96
C HIS A 251 -6.72 -5.34 3.75
N GLU A 252 -7.33 -4.57 2.84
CA GLU A 252 -6.70 -4.16 1.58
C GLU A 252 -5.47 -3.25 1.78
N TRP A 253 -5.48 -2.35 2.77
CA TRP A 253 -4.34 -1.46 3.02
C TRP A 253 -3.09 -2.21 3.49
N VAL A 254 -3.26 -3.29 4.25
CA VAL A 254 -2.15 -4.16 4.68
C VAL A 254 -1.56 -4.85 3.45
N ARG A 255 -2.41 -5.43 2.59
CA ARG A 255 -1.97 -6.05 1.33
C ARG A 255 -1.25 -5.07 0.41
N LEU A 256 -1.75 -3.84 0.26
CA LEU A 256 -1.09 -2.80 -0.51
C LEU A 256 0.29 -2.44 0.05
N ALA A 257 0.40 -2.22 1.36
CA ALA A 257 1.68 -1.87 1.99
C ALA A 257 2.69 -3.05 1.88
N ALA A 258 2.22 -4.29 2.06
CA ALA A 258 3.04 -5.48 1.85
C ALA A 258 3.57 -5.58 0.41
N LEU A 259 2.70 -5.38 -0.60
CA LEU A 259 3.10 -5.35 -2.02
C LEU A 259 4.12 -4.26 -2.33
N GLN A 260 3.97 -3.08 -1.72
CA GLN A 260 4.89 -1.96 -1.89
C GLN A 260 6.26 -2.27 -1.29
N PHE A 261 6.31 -2.86 -0.09
CA PHE A 261 7.57 -3.28 0.52
C PHE A 261 8.25 -4.39 -0.29
N ILE A 262 7.52 -5.42 -0.72
CA ILE A 262 8.05 -6.45 -1.64
C ILE A 262 8.63 -5.77 -2.89
N GLY A 263 7.88 -4.85 -3.51
CA GLY A 263 8.36 -4.10 -4.67
C GLY A 263 9.65 -3.32 -4.44
N ARG A 264 9.86 -2.78 -3.23
CA ARG A 264 11.14 -2.13 -2.85
C ARG A 264 12.28 -3.13 -2.77
N VAL A 265 12.05 -4.29 -2.16
CA VAL A 265 13.06 -5.37 -2.12
C VAL A 265 13.39 -5.84 -3.54
N LEU A 266 12.39 -6.07 -4.39
CA LEU A 266 12.61 -6.47 -5.79
C LEU A 266 13.39 -5.40 -6.58
N SER A 267 13.21 -4.11 -6.27
CA SER A 267 13.88 -3.03 -7.01
C SER A 267 15.38 -2.95 -6.83
N VAL A 268 15.93 -3.58 -5.77
CA VAL A 268 17.39 -3.64 -5.54
C VAL A 268 18.01 -4.96 -6.02
N LEU A 269 17.19 -5.95 -6.37
CA LEU A 269 17.66 -7.24 -6.88
C LEU A 269 17.87 -7.19 -8.39
N SER A 270 18.94 -7.81 -8.87
CA SER A 270 19.15 -8.02 -10.30
C SER A 270 18.30 -9.20 -10.80
N PRO A 271 17.47 -9.04 -11.86
CA PRO A 271 16.73 -10.16 -12.41
C PRO A 271 17.60 -11.34 -12.86
N ARG A 272 18.85 -11.07 -13.30
CA ARG A 272 19.80 -12.10 -13.70
C ARG A 272 20.35 -12.88 -12.53
N GLU A 273 20.75 -12.20 -11.46
CA GLU A 273 21.25 -12.87 -10.25
C GLU A 273 20.21 -13.82 -9.64
N VAL A 274 18.94 -13.39 -9.62
CA VAL A 274 17.83 -14.25 -9.16
C VAL A 274 17.64 -15.44 -10.10
N ALA A 275 17.75 -15.25 -11.41
CA ALA A 275 17.64 -16.35 -12.37
C ALA A 275 18.82 -17.35 -12.27
N ASP A 276 20.04 -16.85 -12.09
CA ASP A 276 21.24 -17.68 -11.88
C ASP A 276 21.10 -18.53 -10.62
N SER A 277 20.59 -17.94 -9.53
CA SER A 277 20.25 -18.66 -8.29
C SER A 277 19.20 -19.75 -8.53
N ALA A 278 18.19 -19.47 -9.37
CA ALA A 278 17.16 -20.45 -9.73
C ALA A 278 17.69 -21.61 -10.59
N ASN A 279 18.68 -21.35 -11.46
CA ASN A 279 19.23 -22.34 -12.40
C ASN A 279 20.27 -23.25 -11.75
N ASN A 280 21.13 -22.69 -10.88
CA ASN A 280 22.28 -23.42 -10.35
C ASN A 280 21.95 -24.40 -9.22
N ASN A 281 20.67 -24.55 -8.81
CA ASN A 281 20.23 -25.41 -7.70
C ASN A 281 21.21 -25.36 -6.51
N LEU A 282 21.67 -24.15 -6.15
CA LEU A 282 22.62 -23.93 -5.05
C LEU A 282 22.04 -24.28 -3.66
N ASP A 283 20.83 -24.84 -3.63
CA ASP A 283 19.99 -25.17 -2.47
C ASP A 283 20.62 -26.18 -1.48
N GLN A 284 21.82 -26.72 -1.71
CA GLN A 284 22.44 -27.68 -0.78
C GLN A 284 23.75 -27.24 -0.11
N ASP A 285 24.63 -26.45 -0.75
CA ASP A 285 25.99 -26.23 -0.20
C ASP A 285 26.38 -24.77 0.06
N THR A 286 25.65 -23.78 -0.48
CA THR A 286 25.94 -22.36 -0.20
C THR A 286 24.64 -21.62 0.10
N VAL A 287 24.36 -21.35 1.39
CA VAL A 287 23.20 -20.55 1.80
C VAL A 287 23.44 -19.11 1.35
N GLN A 288 23.04 -18.77 0.12
CA GLN A 288 22.97 -17.39 -0.31
C GLN A 288 21.80 -16.75 0.43
N ALA A 289 22.11 -15.96 1.45
CA ALA A 289 21.10 -15.27 2.22
C ALA A 289 20.49 -14.12 1.40
N GLY A 290 19.20 -13.86 1.57
CA GLY A 290 18.45 -12.85 0.82
C GLY A 290 17.11 -13.36 0.28
N TYR A 291 16.12 -12.46 0.20
CA TYR A 291 14.82 -12.78 -0.39
C TYR A 291 14.96 -13.09 -1.88
N LEU A 292 14.37 -14.20 -2.35
CA LEU A 292 14.54 -14.77 -3.71
C LEU A 292 15.95 -15.30 -4.05
N LEU A 293 16.88 -15.37 -3.10
CA LEU A 293 18.20 -15.96 -3.31
C LEU A 293 18.37 -17.32 -2.58
N TYR A 294 17.36 -17.72 -1.80
CA TYR A 294 17.27 -19.01 -1.14
C TYR A 294 15.96 -19.69 -1.51
N ASN A 295 15.99 -21.00 -1.83
CA ASN A 295 14.82 -21.76 -2.32
C ASN A 295 14.13 -21.03 -3.49
N THR A 296 14.94 -20.46 -4.38
CA THR A 296 14.52 -19.41 -5.33
C THR A 296 13.35 -19.85 -6.20
N ARG A 297 13.36 -21.08 -6.72
CA ARG A 297 12.31 -21.58 -7.61
C ARG A 297 10.95 -21.66 -6.91
N GLU A 298 10.91 -22.16 -5.67
CA GLU A 298 9.67 -22.26 -4.91
C GLU A 298 9.18 -20.86 -4.47
N THR A 299 10.08 -19.98 -4.06
CA THR A 299 9.70 -18.61 -3.69
C THR A 299 9.17 -17.83 -4.90
N LEU A 300 9.79 -17.95 -6.08
CA LEU A 300 9.28 -17.37 -7.34
C LEU A 300 7.88 -17.91 -7.68
N ARG A 301 7.68 -19.22 -7.52
CA ARG A 301 6.41 -19.90 -7.78
C ARG A 301 5.31 -19.40 -6.84
N THR A 302 5.55 -19.45 -5.54
CA THR A 302 4.58 -19.03 -4.50
C THR A 302 4.26 -17.55 -4.63
N LEU A 303 5.25 -16.67 -4.76
CA LEU A 303 5.04 -15.23 -4.93
C LEU A 303 4.23 -14.94 -6.20
N THR A 304 4.49 -15.63 -7.31
CA THR A 304 3.69 -15.47 -8.53
C THR A 304 2.21 -15.82 -8.29
N LEU A 305 1.94 -16.89 -7.56
CA LEU A 305 0.58 -17.32 -7.23
C LEU A 305 -0.11 -16.33 -6.29
N ASP A 306 0.61 -15.81 -5.28
CA ASP A 306 0.11 -14.82 -4.33
C ASP A 306 -0.18 -13.47 -5.01
N LEU A 307 0.66 -13.04 -5.95
CA LEU A 307 0.41 -11.84 -6.76
C LEU A 307 -0.81 -12.04 -7.68
N CYS A 308 -0.93 -13.21 -8.31
CA CYS A 308 -2.11 -13.52 -9.14
C CYS A 308 -3.41 -13.58 -8.33
N SER A 309 -3.35 -14.00 -7.06
CA SER A 309 -4.52 -14.05 -6.18
C SER A 309 -5.04 -12.66 -5.79
N GLN A 310 -4.20 -11.62 -5.89
CA GLN A 310 -4.63 -10.22 -5.71
C GLN A 310 -5.55 -9.73 -6.83
N LEU A 311 -5.56 -10.39 -7.99
CA LEU A 311 -6.32 -9.99 -9.18
C LEU A 311 -7.71 -10.63 -9.19
N THR A 312 -8.51 -10.37 -8.15
CA THR A 312 -9.83 -10.97 -7.95
C THR A 312 -10.91 -10.32 -8.83
N PRO A 313 -11.60 -11.09 -9.70
CA PRO A 313 -12.65 -10.55 -10.55
C PRO A 313 -13.89 -10.04 -9.81
N GLY A 314 -14.51 -8.99 -10.35
CA GLY A 314 -15.85 -8.54 -9.93
C GLY A 314 -15.91 -7.72 -8.65
N VAL A 315 -14.76 -7.38 -8.08
CA VAL A 315 -14.61 -6.50 -6.92
C VAL A 315 -14.03 -5.16 -7.37
N GLU A 316 -14.50 -4.05 -6.79
CA GLU A 316 -13.83 -2.75 -6.97
C GLU A 316 -12.55 -2.77 -6.14
N LEU A 317 -11.41 -2.96 -6.81
CA LEU A 317 -10.07 -2.97 -6.20
C LEU A 317 -9.42 -1.60 -6.30
N ASN A 318 -8.56 -1.28 -5.33
CA ASN A 318 -7.75 -0.06 -5.38
C ASN A 318 -6.72 -0.09 -6.51
N ASP A 319 -6.72 0.96 -7.33
CA ASP A 319 -5.83 1.09 -8.49
C ASP A 319 -4.34 1.03 -8.08
N LYS A 320 -3.97 1.56 -6.90
CA LYS A 320 -2.58 1.49 -6.40
C LYS A 320 -2.13 0.06 -6.12
N LEU A 321 -3.04 -0.77 -5.58
CA LEU A 321 -2.78 -2.19 -5.31
C LEU A 321 -2.55 -2.93 -6.62
N LEU A 322 -3.47 -2.77 -7.58
CA LEU A 322 -3.35 -3.39 -8.90
C LEU A 322 -2.06 -2.98 -9.63
N MET A 323 -1.72 -1.69 -9.61
CA MET A 323 -0.49 -1.19 -10.24
C MET A 323 0.75 -1.81 -9.59
N GLN A 324 0.83 -1.85 -8.26
CA GLN A 324 1.97 -2.46 -7.59
C GLN A 324 2.07 -3.97 -7.85
N THR A 325 0.95 -4.69 -7.84
CA THR A 325 0.89 -6.11 -8.22
C THR A 325 1.45 -6.32 -9.63
N MET A 326 1.03 -5.51 -10.61
CA MET A 326 1.51 -5.62 -11.99
C MET A 326 3.00 -5.29 -12.11
N LYS A 327 3.52 -4.29 -11.39
CA LYS A 327 4.96 -3.98 -11.35
C LYS A 327 5.77 -5.16 -10.82
N ASN A 328 5.34 -5.76 -9.71
CA ASN A 328 6.01 -6.92 -9.13
C ASN A 328 5.97 -8.13 -10.10
N LEU A 329 4.84 -8.36 -10.78
CA LEU A 329 4.72 -9.42 -11.80
C LEU A 329 5.62 -9.18 -13.03
N ILE A 330 5.90 -7.92 -13.39
CA ILE A 330 6.85 -7.60 -14.47
C ILE A 330 8.26 -7.98 -14.07
N PHE A 331 8.70 -7.64 -12.85
CA PHE A 331 10.00 -8.09 -12.34
C PHE A 331 10.13 -9.61 -12.39
N LEU A 332 9.11 -10.35 -11.95
CA LEU A 332 9.13 -11.82 -12.03
C LEU A 332 9.20 -12.33 -13.46
N ALA A 333 8.56 -11.63 -14.42
CA ALA A 333 8.68 -12.00 -15.82
C ALA A 333 10.09 -11.77 -16.38
N GLU A 334 10.76 -10.70 -15.94
CA GLU A 334 12.16 -10.42 -16.30
C GLU A 334 13.13 -11.45 -15.73
N VAL A 335 12.85 -11.99 -14.54
CA VAL A 335 13.60 -13.13 -13.98
C VAL A 335 13.34 -14.39 -14.80
N LEU A 336 12.05 -14.75 -14.99
CA LEU A 336 11.64 -16.00 -15.61
C LEU A 336 12.02 -16.15 -17.09
N GLN A 337 12.42 -15.08 -17.77
CA GLN A 337 12.95 -15.17 -19.14
C GLN A 337 14.34 -15.81 -19.18
N HIS A 338 15.06 -15.82 -18.05
CA HIS A 338 16.42 -16.37 -17.90
C HIS A 338 16.44 -17.67 -17.06
N VAL A 339 15.29 -18.12 -16.56
CA VAL A 339 15.17 -19.38 -15.81
C VAL A 339 15.00 -20.53 -16.79
N GLU A 340 15.87 -21.55 -16.69
CA GLU A 340 15.85 -22.74 -17.53
C GLU A 340 14.69 -23.67 -17.15
N ASP A 341 14.03 -24.31 -18.11
CA ASP A 341 12.99 -25.29 -17.84
C ASP A 341 13.62 -26.59 -17.30
N ILE A 342 13.23 -27.01 -16.09
CA ILE A 342 13.54 -28.35 -15.56
C ILE A 342 12.41 -29.31 -15.94
N ASP A 343 12.76 -30.41 -16.60
CA ASP A 343 11.83 -31.50 -16.94
C ASP A 343 11.30 -32.21 -15.69
N GLY A 344 9.98 -32.39 -15.57
CA GLY A 344 9.36 -33.28 -14.58
C GLY A 344 8.45 -32.65 -13.52
N GLU A 345 8.50 -31.33 -13.34
CA GLU A 345 7.49 -30.59 -12.56
C GLU A 345 6.67 -29.67 -13.46
N THR A 346 5.51 -29.20 -12.99
CA THR A 346 4.80 -28.06 -13.60
C THR A 346 5.77 -26.87 -13.77
N SER A 347 6.43 -26.79 -14.94
CA SER A 347 7.67 -26.03 -15.07
C SER A 347 7.46 -24.55 -14.76
N LEU A 348 8.29 -24.04 -13.85
CA LEU A 348 8.36 -22.61 -13.54
C LEU A 348 8.99 -21.92 -14.75
N SER A 349 8.15 -21.35 -15.61
CA SER A 349 8.58 -20.70 -16.85
C SER A 349 7.84 -19.39 -17.09
N LEU A 350 8.41 -18.54 -17.94
CA LEU A 350 7.72 -17.34 -18.41
C LEU A 350 6.39 -17.69 -19.10
N GLN A 351 6.35 -18.82 -19.82
CA GLN A 351 5.12 -19.32 -20.44
C GLN A 351 4.05 -19.67 -19.40
N TRP A 352 4.44 -20.27 -18.27
CA TRP A 352 3.54 -20.55 -17.16
C TRP A 352 2.94 -19.26 -16.58
N LEU A 353 3.76 -18.22 -16.34
CA LEU A 353 3.29 -16.91 -15.88
C LEU A 353 2.29 -16.28 -16.85
N VAL A 354 2.60 -16.26 -18.15
CA VAL A 354 1.68 -15.74 -19.18
C VAL A 354 0.33 -16.49 -19.18
N ARG A 355 0.35 -17.82 -18.98
CA ARG A 355 -0.89 -18.62 -18.84
C ARG A 355 -1.68 -18.24 -17.58
N ARG A 356 -1.01 -17.90 -16.46
CA ARG A 356 -1.67 -17.43 -15.24
C ARG A 356 -2.36 -16.08 -15.46
N ILE A 357 -1.69 -15.11 -16.08
CA ILE A 357 -2.31 -13.81 -16.43
C ILE A 357 -3.48 -14.00 -17.39
N ARG A 358 -3.35 -14.89 -18.37
CA ARG A 358 -4.46 -15.23 -19.27
C ARG A 358 -5.65 -15.86 -18.53
N LYS A 359 -5.40 -16.65 -17.48
CA LYS A 359 -6.46 -17.19 -16.62
C LYS A 359 -7.20 -16.08 -15.89
N VAL A 360 -6.52 -15.07 -15.37
CA VAL A 360 -7.14 -13.88 -14.74
C VAL A 360 -8.07 -13.17 -15.72
N ILE A 361 -7.62 -12.92 -16.95
CA ILE A 361 -8.45 -12.34 -18.02
C ILE A 361 -9.71 -13.19 -18.25
N HIS A 362 -9.53 -14.51 -18.36
CA HIS A 362 -10.65 -15.42 -18.59
C HIS A 362 -11.64 -15.43 -17.41
N MET A 363 -11.15 -15.39 -16.18
CA MET A 363 -11.98 -15.33 -14.98
C MET A 363 -12.81 -14.04 -14.94
N GLU A 364 -12.24 -12.87 -15.27
CA GLU A 364 -13.02 -11.62 -15.39
C GLU A 364 -14.11 -11.73 -16.46
N ILE A 365 -13.79 -12.29 -17.63
CA ILE A 365 -14.77 -12.48 -18.71
C ILE A 365 -15.95 -13.36 -18.29
N VAL A 366 -15.68 -14.43 -17.52
CA VAL A 366 -16.70 -15.42 -17.15
C VAL A 366 -17.51 -14.95 -15.94
N GLN A 367 -16.84 -14.45 -14.91
CA GLN A 367 -17.46 -14.11 -13.62
C GLN A 367 -18.02 -12.68 -13.61
N ALA A 368 -17.33 -11.74 -14.25
CA ALA A 368 -17.61 -10.31 -14.13
C ALA A 368 -17.48 -9.56 -15.48
N PRO A 369 -18.21 -9.94 -16.55
CA PRO A 369 -18.00 -9.42 -17.91
C PRO A 369 -18.21 -7.91 -18.08
N SER A 370 -18.93 -7.26 -17.15
CA SER A 370 -19.12 -5.80 -17.12
C SER A 370 -17.91 -5.05 -16.57
N PHE A 371 -17.06 -5.71 -15.78
CA PHE A 371 -15.81 -5.15 -15.28
C PHE A 371 -14.74 -5.31 -16.35
N THR A 372 -13.89 -4.30 -16.48
CA THR A 372 -12.82 -4.23 -17.51
C THR A 372 -11.46 -3.89 -16.90
N ILE A 373 -11.40 -3.72 -15.57
CA ILE A 373 -10.22 -3.20 -14.88
C ILE A 373 -9.09 -4.22 -14.95
N LEU A 374 -9.35 -5.50 -14.68
CA LEU A 374 -8.31 -6.53 -14.70
C LEU A 374 -7.82 -6.76 -16.13
N ARG A 375 -8.73 -6.84 -17.11
CA ARG A 375 -8.33 -6.91 -18.52
C ARG A 375 -7.44 -5.73 -18.94
N THR A 376 -7.78 -4.52 -18.51
CA THR A 376 -6.98 -3.31 -18.77
C THR A 376 -5.59 -3.45 -18.17
N MET A 377 -5.49 -3.83 -16.89
CA MET A 377 -4.21 -4.01 -16.20
C MET A 377 -3.38 -5.14 -16.84
N CYS A 378 -4.00 -6.27 -17.18
CA CYS A 378 -3.31 -7.37 -17.84
C CYS A 378 -2.82 -7.00 -19.24
N TYR A 379 -3.56 -6.20 -20.03
CA TYR A 379 -3.08 -5.75 -21.34
C TYR A 379 -1.93 -4.74 -21.24
N ASN A 380 -1.96 -3.85 -20.25
CA ASN A 380 -0.82 -2.97 -19.95
C ASN A 380 0.40 -3.79 -19.51
N TRP A 381 0.21 -4.79 -18.65
CA TRP A 381 1.27 -5.73 -18.26
C TRP A 381 1.84 -6.48 -19.47
N MET A 382 0.98 -6.98 -20.38
CA MET A 382 1.44 -7.62 -21.61
C MET A 382 2.22 -6.67 -22.51
N ALA A 383 1.85 -5.38 -22.57
CA ALA A 383 2.59 -4.38 -23.32
C ALA A 383 3.99 -4.18 -22.73
N ALA A 384 4.09 -4.01 -21.40
CA ALA A 384 5.36 -3.89 -20.71
C ALA A 384 6.24 -5.14 -20.88
N LEU A 385 5.64 -6.34 -20.85
CA LEU A 385 6.34 -7.60 -21.10
C LEU A 385 6.96 -7.64 -22.50
N VAL A 386 6.20 -7.25 -23.54
CA VAL A 386 6.69 -7.24 -24.93
C VAL A 386 7.87 -6.30 -25.12
N VAL A 387 7.90 -5.19 -24.36
CA VAL A 387 9.04 -4.25 -24.38
C VAL A 387 10.27 -4.90 -23.75
N LYS A 388 10.12 -5.50 -22.56
CA LYS A 388 11.22 -5.99 -21.71
C LYS A 388 11.80 -7.36 -22.11
N VAL A 389 11.05 -8.20 -22.82
CA VAL A 389 11.49 -9.56 -23.18
C VAL A 389 12.20 -9.58 -24.54
N ASP A 390 13.21 -10.46 -24.65
CA ASP A 390 13.95 -10.69 -25.89
C ASP A 390 13.07 -11.31 -27.00
N PRO A 391 13.28 -10.95 -28.28
CA PRO A 391 12.45 -11.45 -29.38
C PRO A 391 12.36 -12.98 -29.48
N ASN A 392 13.46 -13.69 -29.21
CA ASN A 392 13.53 -15.15 -29.29
C ASN A 392 12.65 -15.82 -28.22
N THR A 393 12.73 -15.33 -26.98
CA THR A 393 11.91 -15.82 -25.86
C THR A 393 10.45 -15.40 -26.02
N LEU A 394 10.20 -14.26 -26.66
CA LEU A 394 8.86 -13.73 -26.90
C LEU A 394 8.08 -14.56 -27.92
N GLN A 395 8.72 -15.04 -28.98
CA GLN A 395 8.09 -15.80 -30.08
C GLN A 395 7.08 -16.86 -29.65
N PRO A 396 7.45 -17.87 -28.82
CA PRO A 396 6.51 -18.92 -28.39
C PRO A 396 5.35 -18.38 -27.54
N LEU A 397 5.51 -17.20 -26.93
CA LEU A 397 4.51 -16.57 -26.06
C LEU A 397 3.49 -15.74 -26.85
N LEU A 398 3.84 -15.26 -28.05
CA LEU A 398 3.00 -14.39 -28.87
C LEU A 398 1.58 -14.92 -29.09
N PRO A 399 1.35 -16.21 -29.42
CA PRO A 399 0.00 -16.74 -29.57
C PRO A 399 -0.82 -16.67 -28.27
N LEU A 400 -0.17 -16.80 -27.10
CA LEU A 400 -0.81 -16.74 -25.79
C LEU A 400 -1.18 -15.30 -25.42
N LEU A 401 -0.31 -14.34 -25.70
CA LEU A 401 -0.49 -12.91 -25.45
C LEU A 401 -1.55 -12.31 -26.39
N MET A 402 -1.48 -12.63 -27.68
CA MET A 402 -2.36 -12.04 -28.69
C MET A 402 -3.78 -12.61 -28.67
N ALA A 403 -3.99 -13.86 -28.28
CA ALA A 403 -5.33 -14.47 -28.28
C ALA A 403 -6.42 -13.66 -27.53
N PRO A 404 -6.21 -13.16 -26.29
CA PRO A 404 -7.19 -12.32 -25.61
C PRO A 404 -7.34 -10.93 -26.26
N ILE A 405 -6.26 -10.34 -26.79
CA ILE A 405 -6.27 -9.06 -27.49
C ILE A 405 -7.11 -9.15 -28.76
N VAL A 406 -6.87 -10.16 -29.61
CA VAL A 406 -7.62 -10.42 -30.84
C VAL A 406 -9.11 -10.62 -30.54
N ARG A 407 -9.44 -11.29 -29.43
CA ARG A 407 -10.83 -11.43 -28.99
C ARG A 407 -11.47 -10.06 -28.73
N GLU A 408 -10.78 -9.15 -28.06
CA GLU A 408 -11.29 -7.82 -27.72
C GLU A 408 -11.40 -6.92 -28.95
N LEU A 409 -10.45 -6.99 -29.88
CA LEU A 409 -10.50 -6.26 -31.16
C LEU A 409 -11.68 -6.70 -32.05
N ASN A 410 -12.09 -7.97 -31.94
CA ASN A 410 -13.22 -8.56 -32.67
C ASN A 410 -14.58 -8.44 -31.94
N MET A 411 -14.69 -7.57 -30.93
CA MET A 411 -15.97 -7.21 -30.30
C MET A 411 -16.60 -6.01 -31.04
N PRO A 412 -17.94 -5.86 -31.02
CA PRO A 412 -18.60 -4.71 -31.64
C PRO A 412 -18.06 -3.39 -31.08
N GLU A 413 -17.90 -2.38 -31.93
CA GLU A 413 -17.36 -1.08 -31.55
C GLU A 413 -18.28 -0.38 -30.55
N ASP A 414 -17.73 -0.06 -29.38
CA ASP A 414 -18.22 0.95 -28.47
C ASP A 414 -17.14 2.03 -28.46
N GLU A 415 -17.38 3.14 -29.16
CA GLU A 415 -16.42 4.24 -29.38
C GLU A 415 -15.84 4.80 -28.07
N LEU A 416 -16.50 4.53 -26.94
CA LEU A 416 -16.13 4.96 -25.58
C LEU A 416 -15.45 3.85 -24.74
N SER A 417 -15.05 2.72 -25.34
CA SER A 417 -14.40 1.62 -24.60
C SER A 417 -12.91 1.89 -24.41
N SER A 418 -12.52 2.33 -23.20
CA SER A 418 -11.12 2.46 -22.76
C SER A 418 -10.33 1.16 -22.94
N LEU A 419 -10.97 0.01 -22.75
CA LEU A 419 -10.35 -1.30 -22.87
C LEU A 419 -9.87 -1.61 -24.29
N ARG A 420 -10.64 -1.22 -25.31
CA ARG A 420 -10.26 -1.44 -26.72
C ARG A 420 -9.07 -0.58 -27.13
N LYS A 421 -8.95 0.63 -26.58
CA LYS A 421 -7.77 1.50 -26.82
C LYS A 421 -6.50 0.84 -26.31
N VAL A 422 -6.51 0.38 -25.06
CA VAL A 422 -5.40 -0.36 -24.46
C VAL A 422 -5.08 -1.63 -25.25
N ALA A 423 -6.09 -2.40 -25.66
CA ALA A 423 -5.86 -3.58 -26.50
C ALA A 423 -5.19 -3.26 -27.85
N LYS A 424 -5.57 -2.15 -28.50
CA LYS A 424 -4.94 -1.66 -29.74
C LYS A 424 -3.49 -1.21 -29.48
N GLU A 425 -3.25 -0.49 -28.40
CA GLU A 425 -1.90 -0.05 -28.00
C GLU A 425 -0.99 -1.26 -27.73
N THR A 426 -1.43 -2.24 -26.93
CA THR A 426 -0.67 -3.48 -26.70
C THR A 426 -0.38 -4.22 -28.01
N ALA A 427 -1.37 -4.31 -28.92
CA ALA A 427 -1.17 -4.92 -30.23
C ALA A 427 -0.13 -4.17 -31.08
N ASN A 428 -0.07 -2.84 -30.98
CA ASN A 428 0.93 -2.02 -31.66
C ASN A 428 2.33 -2.24 -31.10
N PHE A 429 2.49 -2.43 -29.78
CA PHE A 429 3.78 -2.82 -29.20
C PHE A 429 4.26 -4.15 -29.74
N VAL A 430 3.37 -5.15 -29.85
CA VAL A 430 3.69 -6.45 -30.48
C VAL A 430 4.11 -6.25 -31.93
N LYS A 431 3.33 -5.49 -32.72
CA LYS A 431 3.63 -5.19 -34.13
C LYS A 431 5.00 -4.53 -34.30
N LYS A 432 5.37 -3.58 -33.42
CA LYS A 432 6.68 -2.92 -33.44
C LYS A 432 7.83 -3.88 -33.13
N LYS A 433 7.64 -4.83 -32.20
CA LYS A 433 8.69 -5.76 -31.74
C LYS A 433 8.99 -6.88 -32.76
N ILE A 434 7.98 -7.41 -33.44
CA ILE A 434 8.12 -8.57 -34.37
C ILE A 434 8.04 -8.21 -35.85
N GLY A 435 7.70 -6.96 -36.17
CA GLY A 435 7.50 -6.51 -37.54
C GLY A 435 6.09 -6.77 -38.10
N THR A 436 5.75 -6.05 -39.16
CA THR A 436 4.39 -6.00 -39.71
C THR A 436 3.94 -7.31 -40.34
N GLU A 437 4.82 -7.98 -41.08
CA GLU A 437 4.46 -9.21 -41.80
C GLU A 437 4.12 -10.36 -40.85
N GLU A 438 4.98 -10.60 -39.88
CA GLU A 438 4.79 -11.64 -38.89
C GLU A 438 3.58 -11.36 -37.99
N TYR A 439 3.40 -10.10 -37.58
CA TYR A 439 2.21 -9.66 -36.86
C TYR A 439 0.93 -9.96 -37.62
N ASN A 440 0.86 -9.62 -38.92
CA ASN A 440 -0.34 -9.87 -39.73
C ASN A 440 -0.61 -11.38 -39.89
N ARG A 441 0.44 -12.20 -40.08
CA ARG A 441 0.32 -13.66 -40.14
C ARG A 441 -0.26 -14.22 -38.84
N LEU A 442 0.26 -13.78 -37.70
CA LEU A 442 -0.21 -14.18 -36.38
C LEU A 442 -1.66 -13.72 -36.14
N LEU A 443 -1.97 -12.46 -36.45
CA LEU A 443 -3.30 -11.86 -36.30
C LEU A 443 -4.35 -12.63 -37.10
N ASN A 444 -4.06 -12.95 -38.36
CA ASN A 444 -4.95 -13.71 -39.23
C ASN A 444 -5.15 -15.14 -38.71
N SER A 445 -4.07 -15.83 -38.34
CA SER A 445 -4.13 -17.18 -37.77
C SER A 445 -5.01 -17.24 -36.52
N LEU A 446 -4.82 -16.31 -35.58
CA LEU A 446 -5.60 -16.24 -34.34
C LEU A 446 -7.06 -15.84 -34.58
N THR A 447 -7.31 -14.93 -35.53
CA THR A 447 -8.66 -14.52 -35.92
C THR A 447 -9.43 -15.69 -36.52
N THR A 448 -8.83 -16.43 -37.45
CA THR A 448 -9.41 -17.66 -38.01
C THR A 448 -9.70 -18.69 -36.93
N LYS A 449 -8.73 -19.00 -36.05
CA LYS A 449 -8.93 -19.92 -34.91
C LYS A 449 -10.08 -19.48 -34.00
N LEU A 450 -10.23 -18.17 -33.79
CA LEU A 450 -11.31 -17.61 -33.00
C LEU A 450 -12.67 -17.76 -33.69
N HIS A 451 -12.77 -17.55 -34.99
CA HIS A 451 -14.00 -17.76 -35.76
C HIS A 451 -14.40 -19.23 -35.81
N VAL A 452 -13.45 -20.15 -36.03
CA VAL A 452 -13.68 -21.60 -35.97
C VAL A 452 -14.25 -22.00 -34.60
N LYS A 453 -13.61 -21.58 -33.50
CA LYS A 453 -14.12 -21.84 -32.14
C LYS A 453 -15.50 -21.22 -31.87
N ARG A 454 -15.81 -20.06 -32.48
CA ARG A 454 -17.16 -19.46 -32.39
C ARG A 454 -18.20 -20.29 -33.14
N ALA A 455 -17.85 -20.81 -34.32
CA ALA A 455 -18.71 -21.67 -35.14
C ALA A 455 -18.94 -23.05 -34.47
N GLU A 456 -17.90 -23.69 -33.94
CA GLU A 456 -17.99 -24.95 -33.19
C GLU A 456 -18.94 -24.82 -31.99
N ARG A 457 -18.76 -23.78 -31.16
CA ARG A 457 -19.67 -23.51 -30.04
C ARG A 457 -21.11 -23.25 -30.49
N LYS A 458 -21.34 -22.72 -31.70
CA LYS A 458 -22.68 -22.52 -32.26
C LYS A 458 -23.29 -23.87 -32.67
N LYS A 459 -22.50 -24.73 -33.32
CA LYS A 459 -22.86 -26.12 -33.69
C LYS A 459 -23.18 -26.96 -32.46
N GLU A 460 -22.31 -26.99 -31.46
CA GLU A 460 -22.53 -27.72 -30.20
C GLU A 460 -23.81 -27.26 -29.48
N ARG A 461 -24.08 -25.96 -29.46
CA ARG A 461 -25.31 -25.42 -28.88
C ARG A 461 -26.57 -25.84 -29.63
N ALA A 462 -26.51 -25.88 -30.96
CA ALA A 462 -27.60 -26.37 -31.78
C ALA A 462 -27.83 -27.87 -31.56
N GLN A 463 -26.77 -28.67 -31.49
CA GLN A 463 -26.84 -30.09 -31.19
C GLN A 463 -27.38 -30.38 -29.79
N LEU A 464 -26.95 -29.63 -28.76
CA LEU A 464 -27.45 -29.78 -27.39
C LEU A 464 -28.93 -29.41 -27.29
N ALA A 465 -29.42 -28.46 -28.09
CA ALA A 465 -30.85 -28.14 -28.15
C ALA A 465 -31.70 -29.30 -28.69
N VAL A 466 -31.11 -30.17 -29.53
CA VAL A 466 -31.77 -31.35 -30.08
C VAL A 466 -31.61 -32.56 -29.15
N ARG A 467 -30.39 -32.81 -28.63
CA ARG A 467 -30.08 -33.98 -27.79
C ARG A 467 -30.65 -33.89 -26.37
N GLU A 468 -30.65 -32.69 -25.78
CA GLU A 468 -31.05 -32.47 -24.39
C GLU A 468 -31.86 -31.17 -24.25
N PRO A 469 -33.15 -31.18 -24.65
CA PRO A 469 -33.99 -29.98 -24.71
C PRO A 469 -34.18 -29.34 -23.32
N GLU A 470 -34.21 -30.13 -22.25
CA GLU A 470 -34.34 -29.65 -20.87
C GLU A 470 -33.13 -28.81 -20.42
N LYS A 471 -31.90 -29.27 -20.68
CA LYS A 471 -30.68 -28.50 -20.37
C LYS A 471 -30.61 -27.21 -21.20
N ALA A 472 -31.03 -27.28 -22.46
CA ALA A 472 -31.12 -26.10 -23.33
C ALA A 472 -32.16 -25.08 -22.82
N ALA A 473 -33.33 -25.55 -22.38
CA ALA A 473 -34.39 -24.73 -21.79
C ALA A 473 -33.93 -24.08 -20.48
N LYS A 474 -33.34 -24.85 -19.55
CA LYS A 474 -32.77 -24.34 -18.28
C LYS A 474 -31.73 -23.24 -18.52
N ARG A 475 -30.88 -23.40 -19.53
CA ARG A 475 -29.92 -22.36 -19.93
C ARG A 475 -30.60 -21.11 -20.50
N LYS A 476 -31.66 -21.27 -21.31
CA LYS A 476 -32.44 -20.15 -21.86
C LYS A 476 -33.12 -19.36 -20.75
N ILE A 477 -33.70 -20.04 -19.76
CA ILE A 477 -34.27 -19.46 -18.54
C ILE A 477 -33.21 -18.67 -17.77
N ASN A 478 -32.05 -19.28 -17.48
CA ASN A 478 -30.94 -18.60 -16.79
C ASN A 478 -30.44 -17.35 -17.54
N LYS A 479 -30.40 -17.39 -18.88
CA LYS A 479 -30.05 -16.23 -19.71
C LYS A 479 -31.10 -15.12 -19.62
N GLN A 480 -32.39 -15.47 -19.65
CA GLN A 480 -33.48 -14.51 -19.47
C GLN A 480 -33.47 -13.89 -18.08
N LEU A 481 -33.25 -14.69 -17.03
CA LEU A 481 -33.08 -14.22 -15.65
C LEU A 481 -31.91 -13.23 -15.52
N LYS A 482 -30.73 -13.55 -16.08
CA LYS A 482 -29.59 -12.62 -16.12
C LYS A 482 -29.91 -11.32 -16.86
N LYS A 483 -30.62 -11.38 -17.99
CA LYS A 483 -31.09 -10.19 -18.71
C LYS A 483 -32.07 -9.36 -17.88
N LYS A 484 -33.00 -10.01 -17.17
CA LYS A 484 -33.97 -9.35 -16.28
C LYS A 484 -33.25 -8.64 -15.12
N LEU A 485 -32.30 -9.32 -14.47
CA LEU A 485 -31.45 -8.74 -13.43
C LEU A 485 -30.60 -7.56 -13.94
N GLN A 486 -30.02 -7.67 -15.14
CA GLN A 486 -29.25 -6.59 -15.75
C GLN A 486 -30.14 -5.38 -16.08
N LYS A 487 -31.36 -5.59 -16.60
CA LYS A 487 -32.34 -4.52 -16.81
C LYS A 487 -32.75 -3.87 -15.49
N LYS A 488 -33.03 -4.67 -14.45
CA LYS A 488 -33.36 -4.17 -13.09
C LYS A 488 -32.24 -3.31 -12.52
N ARG A 489 -30.98 -3.76 -12.60
CA ARG A 489 -29.79 -2.99 -12.19
C ARG A 489 -29.63 -1.68 -12.97
N LYS A 490 -29.90 -1.67 -14.28
CA LYS A 490 -29.88 -0.44 -15.10
C LYS A 490 -30.98 0.54 -14.69
N ILE A 491 -32.18 0.05 -14.40
CA ILE A 491 -33.32 0.88 -13.95
C ILE A 491 -33.06 1.45 -12.56
N GLU A 492 -32.55 0.64 -11.62
CA GLU A 492 -32.16 1.09 -10.28
C GLU A 492 -31.01 2.12 -10.32
N GLY A 493 -30.02 1.91 -11.20
CA GLY A 493 -28.94 2.87 -11.43
C GLY A 493 -29.43 4.19 -12.06
N ALA A 494 -30.47 4.15 -12.90
CA ALA A 494 -31.09 5.34 -13.46
C ALA A 494 -31.98 6.09 -12.44
N LYS A 495 -32.70 5.37 -11.57
CA LYS A 495 -33.56 5.95 -10.52
C LYS A 495 -32.78 6.62 -9.38
N THR A 496 -31.59 6.12 -9.07
CA THR A 496 -30.76 6.66 -7.97
C THR A 496 -29.94 7.89 -8.35
N GLY A 497 -30.09 8.45 -9.55
CA GLY A 497 -29.32 9.61 -10.03
C GLY A 497 -27.81 9.35 -10.19
N LYS A 498 -27.32 8.19 -9.74
CA LYS A 498 -25.95 7.70 -9.94
C LYS A 498 -25.79 7.12 -11.34
N VAL A 499 -26.08 7.93 -12.37
CA VAL A 499 -25.28 7.80 -13.60
C VAL A 499 -23.88 8.21 -13.17
N LYS A 500 -23.06 7.23 -12.71
CA LYS A 500 -21.62 7.43 -12.59
C LYS A 500 -21.19 7.88 -13.98
N ARG A 501 -21.06 9.19 -14.22
CA ARG A 501 -20.20 9.71 -15.29
C ARG A 501 -18.93 8.91 -15.12
N LYS A 502 -18.56 8.11 -16.12
CA LYS A 502 -17.25 7.46 -16.13
C LYS A 502 -16.26 8.59 -15.91
N VAL A 503 -15.77 8.75 -14.68
CA VAL A 503 -14.68 9.68 -14.40
C VAL A 503 -13.59 9.22 -15.36
N LYS A 504 -13.20 10.09 -16.29
CA LYS A 504 -12.01 9.86 -17.12
C LYS A 504 -10.86 9.71 -16.12
N ARG A 505 -10.55 8.48 -15.71
CA ARG A 505 -9.32 8.17 -15.01
C ARG A 505 -8.23 8.46 -16.03
N LYS A 506 -7.52 9.58 -15.87
CA LYS A 506 -6.24 9.78 -16.53
C LYS A 506 -5.36 8.65 -16.01
N TYR A 507 -5.09 7.67 -16.87
CA TYR A 507 -4.10 6.65 -16.56
C TYR A 507 -2.75 7.35 -16.66
N ASN A 508 -2.02 7.43 -15.55
CA ASN A 508 -0.61 7.75 -15.62
C ASN A 508 0.03 6.63 -16.44
N GLU A 509 0.71 7.03 -17.51
CA GLU A 509 1.59 6.17 -18.28
C GLU A 509 2.50 5.42 -17.29
N PHE A 510 2.74 4.14 -17.54
CA PHE A 510 3.91 3.51 -16.95
C PHE A 510 5.09 4.38 -17.39
N GLU A 511 5.74 5.08 -16.46
CA GLU A 511 7.05 5.67 -16.74
C GLU A 511 7.97 4.49 -17.07
N ILE A 512 8.09 4.23 -18.37
CA ILE A 512 9.09 3.38 -18.95
C ILE A 512 10.32 4.29 -19.07
N SER A 513 11.06 4.43 -17.97
CA SER A 513 12.47 4.83 -18.00
C SER A 513 13.32 3.62 -17.71
#